data_AF-A0A3D0MHK8-F1
#
_entry.id   AF-A0A3D0MHK8-F1
#
_cell.length_a   1.000
_cell.length_b   1.000
_cell.length_c   1.000
_cell.angle_alpha   90.00
_cell.angle_beta   90.00
_cell.angle_gamma   90.00
#
_symmetry.space_group_name_H-M   'P 1'
#
loop_
_entity.id
_entity.type
_entity.pdbx_description
1 polymer ?
#
loop_
_entity_poly.entity_id
_entity_poly.type
_entity_poly.pdbx_seq_one_letter_code
_entity_poly.pdbx_strand_id
1 'polypeptide(L)'
;GVIGEPLPVEPILLGIPDAFSGLDERNWFDAATGIMTTDTQPKLASKAIKISGREVAIGGIAKGAGMIKPNMATMLAFVFTDLGIDQSDLDGLLQQSVSQSFNRITVDGDTSTNDACMLVATGQSHNYSSLEAAERATFQRALTDVFRELAMAIIKDAEGGTKFVTVRVENGLDEQECLAVAYTIAESPLVKTAMYAADPNWG
;
A
#
# COMPACT_ATOMS: atom_id res chain seq x y z
N GLY A 1 0.06 -13.45 9.28
CA GLY A 1 0.43 -14.22 10.49
C GLY A 1 -0.45 -15.44 10.58
N VAL A 2 -0.15 -16.35 11.51
CA VAL A 2 -1.00 -17.54 11.70
C VAL A 2 -2.28 -17.14 12.44
N ILE A 3 -3.43 -17.60 11.96
CA ILE A 3 -4.74 -17.36 12.59
C ILE A 3 -4.97 -18.41 13.67
N GLY A 4 -5.47 -17.98 14.83
CA GLY A 4 -5.83 -18.87 15.94
C GLY A 4 -4.67 -19.21 16.89
N GLU A 5 -3.49 -18.60 16.71
CA GLU A 5 -2.37 -18.73 17.63
C GLU A 5 -2.31 -17.55 18.62
N PRO A 6 -2.24 -17.82 19.93
CA PRO A 6 -2.08 -16.75 20.92
C PRO A 6 -0.71 -16.08 20.78
N LEU A 7 -0.66 -14.77 21.03
CA LEU A 7 0.59 -14.02 20.96
C LEU A 7 1.59 -14.46 22.04
N PRO A 8 2.88 -14.63 21.71
CA PRO A 8 3.92 -14.88 22.70
C PRO A 8 4.23 -13.59 23.45
N VAL A 9 3.51 -13.34 24.55
CA VAL A 9 3.60 -12.08 25.32
C VAL A 9 5.00 -11.85 25.90
N GLU A 10 5.65 -12.89 26.41
CA GLU A 10 6.93 -12.76 27.12
C GLU A 10 8.06 -12.20 26.24
N PRO A 11 8.34 -12.73 25.02
CA PRO A 11 9.29 -12.10 24.10
C PRO A 11 8.98 -10.65 23.75
N ILE A 12 7.69 -10.30 23.63
CA ILE A 12 7.26 -8.93 23.32
C ILE A 12 7.64 -8.00 24.48
N LEU A 13 7.33 -8.38 25.72
CA LEU A 13 7.66 -7.59 26.90
C LEU A 13 9.17 -7.38 27.05
N LEU A 14 9.96 -8.41 26.76
CA LEU A 14 11.43 -8.35 26.82
C LEU A 14 12.02 -7.46 25.71
N GLY A 15 11.39 -7.40 24.53
CA GLY A 15 11.89 -6.62 23.39
C GLY A 15 11.51 -5.13 23.41
N ILE A 16 10.45 -4.73 24.12
CA ILE A 16 9.97 -3.34 24.16
C ILE A 16 11.05 -2.33 24.60
N PRO A 17 11.84 -2.56 25.68
CA PRO A 17 12.85 -1.61 26.12
C PRO A 17 13.92 -1.33 25.04
N ASP A 18 14.39 -2.38 24.37
CA ASP A 18 15.39 -2.26 23.31
C ASP A 18 14.81 -1.51 22.11
N ALA A 19 13.59 -1.87 21.68
CA ALA A 19 12.89 -1.17 20.61
C ALA A 19 12.68 0.32 20.91
N PHE A 20 12.35 0.66 22.16
CA PHE A 20 12.18 2.05 22.60
C PHE A 20 13.52 2.81 22.62
N SER A 21 14.59 2.17 23.11
CA SER A 21 15.93 2.78 23.14
C SER A 21 16.52 3.00 21.74
N GLY A 22 16.10 2.18 20.78
CA GLY A 22 16.52 2.22 19.38
C GLY A 22 15.65 3.08 18.46
N LEU A 23 14.77 3.94 19.00
CA LEU A 23 13.97 4.84 18.16
C LEU A 23 14.88 5.82 17.40
N ASP A 24 14.79 5.81 16.07
CA ASP A 24 15.54 6.70 15.18
C ASP A 24 14.70 6.97 13.91
N GLU A 25 14.72 8.22 13.42
CA GLU A 25 13.98 8.64 12.23
C GLU A 25 14.44 7.93 10.94
N ARG A 26 15.59 7.27 10.97
CA ARG A 26 16.20 6.56 9.83
C ARG A 26 15.86 5.06 9.81
N ASN A 27 15.25 4.51 10.86
CA ASN A 27 15.01 3.07 11.02
C ASN A 27 13.82 2.53 10.19
N TRP A 28 13.53 3.16 9.05
CA TRP A 28 12.46 2.75 8.14
C TRP A 28 12.70 1.35 7.55
N PHE A 29 13.95 1.01 7.24
CA PHE A 29 14.28 -0.31 6.72
C PHE A 29 14.01 -1.40 7.75
N ASP A 30 14.46 -1.21 8.99
CA ASP A 30 14.21 -2.16 10.08
C ASP A 30 12.72 -2.28 10.40
N ALA A 31 11.97 -1.17 10.37
CA ALA A 31 10.52 -1.17 10.53
C ALA A 31 9.82 -1.96 9.41
N ALA A 32 10.23 -1.75 8.15
CA ALA A 32 9.71 -2.49 7.01
C ALA A 32 10.02 -3.98 7.11
N THR A 33 11.22 -4.34 7.56
CA THR A 33 11.61 -5.74 7.80
C THR A 33 10.83 -6.37 8.95
N GLY A 34 10.60 -5.63 10.04
CA GLY A 34 9.92 -6.13 11.23
C GLY A 34 8.45 -6.49 11.02
N ILE A 35 7.80 -5.95 9.99
CA ILE A 35 6.39 -6.27 9.66
C ILE A 35 6.24 -7.39 8.62
N MET A 36 7.33 -7.87 8.03
CA MET A 36 7.32 -8.91 7.00
C MET A 36 6.81 -10.26 7.53
N THR A 37 6.27 -11.06 6.62
CA THR A 37 5.84 -12.44 6.89
C THR A 37 6.41 -13.39 5.82
N THR A 38 5.63 -13.68 4.77
CA THR A 38 6.07 -14.47 3.62
C THR A 38 6.73 -13.62 2.53
N ASP A 39 6.75 -12.29 2.74
CA ASP A 39 7.51 -11.32 1.96
C ASP A 39 8.97 -11.76 1.80
N THR A 40 9.54 -11.63 0.60
CA THR A 40 10.97 -11.94 0.37
C THR A 40 11.87 -10.72 0.53
N GLN A 41 11.28 -9.53 0.50
CA GLN A 41 11.99 -8.26 0.63
C GLN A 41 11.12 -7.18 1.27
N PRO A 42 11.73 -6.25 2.04
CA PRO A 42 11.02 -5.12 2.63
C PRO A 42 10.56 -4.15 1.55
N LYS A 43 9.39 -3.52 1.76
CA LYS A 43 8.75 -2.63 0.77
C LYS A 43 8.64 -1.23 1.35
N LEU A 44 9.33 -0.28 0.72
CA LEU A 44 9.39 1.12 1.12
C LEU A 44 9.17 2.02 -0.10
N ALA A 45 8.55 3.17 0.11
CA ALA A 45 8.43 4.22 -0.89
C ALA A 45 8.44 5.59 -0.22
N SER A 46 9.00 6.59 -0.90
CA SER A 46 9.08 7.96 -0.37
C SER A 46 9.08 9.00 -1.48
N LYS A 47 8.52 10.16 -1.21
CA LYS A 47 8.46 11.29 -2.15
C LYS A 47 8.53 12.61 -1.40
N ALA A 48 9.31 13.56 -1.92
CA ALA A 48 9.33 14.94 -1.46
C ALA A 48 8.70 15.84 -2.53
N ILE A 49 7.82 16.75 -2.12
CA ILE A 49 7.14 17.70 -3.00
C ILE A 49 7.14 19.10 -2.40
N LYS A 50 6.75 20.10 -3.21
CA LYS A 50 6.55 21.47 -2.74
C LYS A 50 5.07 21.83 -2.67
N ILE A 51 4.63 22.33 -1.52
CA ILE A 51 3.30 22.90 -1.28
C ILE A 51 3.51 24.34 -0.77
N SER A 52 2.91 25.33 -1.43
CA SER A 52 3.15 26.76 -1.16
C SER A 52 4.65 27.15 -1.06
N GLY A 53 5.52 26.48 -1.83
CA GLY A 53 6.97 26.70 -1.81
C GLY A 53 7.73 26.02 -0.66
N ARG A 54 7.05 25.34 0.26
CA ARG A 54 7.64 24.55 1.36
C ARG A 54 7.78 23.09 0.97
N GLU A 55 8.85 22.45 1.42
CA GLU A 55 9.04 21.02 1.23
C GLU A 55 8.14 20.22 2.17
N VAL A 56 7.51 19.19 1.62
CA VAL A 56 6.65 18.23 2.32
C VAL A 56 7.09 16.85 1.91
N ALA A 57 7.34 15.98 2.90
CA ALA A 57 7.73 14.60 2.72
C ALA A 57 6.53 13.66 2.88
N ILE A 58 6.53 12.60 2.09
CA ILE A 58 5.63 11.46 2.18
C ILE A 58 6.53 10.22 2.20
N GLY A 59 6.36 9.34 3.18
CA GLY A 59 7.13 8.10 3.30
C GLY A 59 6.24 6.98 3.83
N GLY A 60 6.44 5.77 3.35
CA GLY A 60 5.62 4.66 3.82
C GLY A 60 6.27 3.30 3.60
N ILE A 61 5.73 2.34 4.35
CA ILE A 61 6.11 0.93 4.30
C ILE A 61 4.85 0.10 4.09
N ALA A 62 5.02 -1.06 3.45
CA ALA A 62 3.94 -2.03 3.31
C ALA A 62 4.46 -3.46 3.46
N LYS A 63 3.54 -4.38 3.76
CA LYS A 63 3.82 -5.82 3.75
C LYS A 63 2.63 -6.59 3.18
N GLY A 64 2.92 -7.74 2.59
CA GLY A 64 1.99 -8.61 1.91
C GLY A 64 2.66 -9.27 0.70
N ALA A 65 2.40 -10.56 0.52
CA ALA A 65 2.91 -11.36 -0.59
C ALA A 65 1.91 -12.47 -1.00
N GLY A 66 1.15 -13.02 -0.04
CA GLY A 66 0.02 -13.91 -0.27
C GLY A 66 -1.26 -13.41 0.41
N MET A 67 -2.37 -14.05 0.06
CA MET A 67 -3.74 -13.69 0.45
C MET A 67 -4.12 -12.28 -0.02
N ILE A 68 -3.61 -11.80 -1.15
CA ILE A 68 -3.81 -10.40 -1.56
C ILE A 68 -5.03 -10.29 -2.45
N LYS A 69 -6.09 -9.67 -1.94
CA LYS A 69 -7.15 -9.00 -2.70
C LYS A 69 -7.77 -7.92 -1.81
N PRO A 70 -7.14 -6.74 -1.70
CA PRO A 70 -7.61 -5.73 -0.78
C PRO A 70 -8.96 -5.18 -1.22
N ASN A 71 -9.96 -5.45 -0.39
CA ASN A 71 -11.13 -4.61 -0.21
C ASN A 71 -11.03 -4.03 1.21
N MET A 72 -9.85 -3.45 1.49
CA MET A 72 -9.23 -3.46 2.83
C MET A 72 -9.07 -4.91 3.37
N ALA A 73 -8.30 -5.78 2.66
CA ALA A 73 -7.82 -7.12 3.11
C ALA A 73 -6.57 -7.80 2.37
N THR A 74 -5.61 -8.28 3.18
CA THR A 74 -4.21 -8.84 3.28
C THR A 74 -2.95 -8.01 3.08
N MET A 75 -3.00 -6.71 3.29
CA MET A 75 -1.84 -5.86 3.44
C MET A 75 -1.83 -5.07 4.76
N LEU A 76 -0.64 -4.86 5.32
CA LEU A 76 -0.42 -3.75 6.24
C LEU A 76 0.31 -2.66 5.45
N ALA A 77 -0.20 -1.44 5.48
CA ALA A 77 0.49 -0.27 4.95
C ALA A 77 0.45 0.86 5.97
N PHE A 78 1.61 1.45 6.23
CA PHE A 78 1.77 2.57 7.14
C PHE A 78 2.47 3.69 6.38
N VAL A 79 1.73 4.76 6.09
CA VAL A 79 2.22 5.92 5.34
C VAL A 79 2.15 7.14 6.22
N PHE A 80 3.18 7.97 6.13
CA PHE A 80 3.38 9.14 6.96
C PHE A 80 3.71 10.34 6.08
N THR A 81 3.29 11.51 6.53
CA THR A 81 3.66 12.79 5.96
C THR A 81 3.91 13.81 7.07
N ASP A 82 4.78 14.78 6.80
CA ASP A 82 4.99 15.94 7.66
C ASP A 82 4.05 17.11 7.35
N LEU A 83 3.20 16.99 6.32
CA LEU A 83 2.10 17.91 6.06
C LEU A 83 1.19 17.98 7.29
N GLY A 84 0.83 19.18 7.72
CA GLY A 84 -0.27 19.40 8.64
C GLY A 84 -1.54 19.75 7.88
N ILE A 85 -2.60 19.00 8.13
CA ILE A 85 -3.89 19.14 7.44
C ILE A 85 -5.01 18.67 8.36
N ASP A 86 -6.21 19.18 8.15
CA ASP A 86 -7.39 18.74 8.91
C ASP A 86 -7.73 17.27 8.64
N GLN A 87 -8.23 16.58 9.67
CA GLN A 87 -8.53 15.14 9.65
C GLN A 87 -9.48 14.76 8.50
N SER A 88 -10.53 15.55 8.26
CA SER A 88 -11.51 15.26 7.19
C SER A 88 -10.90 15.30 5.80
N ASP A 89 -9.92 16.19 5.58
CA ASP A 89 -9.18 16.23 4.32
C ASP A 89 -8.19 15.07 4.22
N LEU A 90 -7.53 14.71 5.32
CA LEU A 90 -6.65 13.53 5.39
C LEU A 90 -7.41 12.24 5.06
N ASP A 91 -8.62 12.07 5.58
CA ASP A 91 -9.48 10.92 5.32
C ASP A 91 -9.82 10.81 3.83
N GLY A 92 -10.19 11.93 3.19
CA GLY A 92 -10.46 11.97 1.75
C GLY A 92 -9.23 11.63 0.91
N LEU A 93 -8.05 12.14 1.29
CA LEU A 93 -6.78 11.84 0.63
C LEU A 93 -6.41 10.35 0.73
N LEU A 94 -6.63 9.76 1.91
CA LEU A 94 -6.42 8.33 2.17
C LEU A 94 -7.36 7.48 1.32
N GLN A 95 -8.67 7.74 1.37
CA GLN A 95 -9.68 6.97 0.63
C GLN A 95 -9.42 6.97 -0.88
N GLN A 96 -9.09 8.14 -1.44
CA GLN A 96 -8.75 8.24 -2.86
C GLN A 96 -7.44 7.50 -3.20
N SER A 97 -6.43 7.59 -2.34
CA SER A 97 -5.16 6.90 -2.59
C SER A 97 -5.32 5.39 -2.54
N VAL A 98 -6.00 4.85 -1.53
CA VAL A 98 -6.30 3.42 -1.38
C VAL A 98 -7.11 2.90 -2.57
N SER A 99 -8.16 3.62 -2.99
CA SER A 99 -9.03 3.19 -4.09
C SER A 99 -8.32 3.11 -5.44
N GLN A 100 -7.22 3.85 -5.63
CA GLN A 100 -6.42 3.90 -6.86
C GLN A 100 -5.10 3.11 -6.79
N SER A 101 -4.88 2.34 -5.72
CA SER A 101 -3.64 1.60 -5.46
C SER A 101 -3.90 0.21 -4.88
N PHE A 102 -3.95 0.08 -3.55
CA PHE A 102 -4.10 -1.18 -2.84
C PHE A 102 -5.40 -1.90 -3.20
N ASN A 103 -6.52 -1.19 -3.41
CA ASN A 103 -7.76 -1.80 -3.86
C ASN A 103 -7.79 -2.08 -5.38
N ARG A 104 -6.62 -2.12 -6.03
CA ARG A 104 -6.42 -2.42 -7.46
C ARG A 104 -5.40 -3.54 -7.70
N ILE A 105 -5.04 -4.28 -6.65
CA ILE A 105 -4.06 -5.37 -6.74
C ILE A 105 -4.67 -6.69 -6.25
N THR A 106 -4.26 -7.81 -6.85
CA THR A 106 -4.66 -9.16 -6.43
C THR A 106 -3.52 -10.15 -6.72
N VAL A 107 -3.29 -11.10 -5.81
CA VAL A 107 -2.35 -12.21 -5.99
C VAL A 107 -3.11 -13.51 -6.21
N ASP A 108 -3.92 -13.92 -5.25
CA ASP A 108 -4.64 -15.20 -5.22
C ASP A 108 -6.16 -15.01 -5.13
N GLY A 109 -6.64 -13.78 -4.98
CA GLY A 109 -8.06 -13.47 -4.92
C GLY A 109 -8.67 -13.61 -3.52
N ASP A 110 -7.87 -14.00 -2.52
CA ASP A 110 -8.32 -14.17 -1.15
C ASP A 110 -8.21 -12.87 -0.35
N THR A 111 -9.21 -12.58 0.47
CA THR A 111 -9.35 -11.34 1.26
C THR A 111 -9.06 -11.67 2.74
N SER A 112 -8.06 -11.04 3.38
CA SER A 112 -7.72 -11.29 4.81
C SER A 112 -8.83 -11.00 5.80
N THR A 113 -8.52 -11.37 7.04
CA THR A 113 -9.19 -10.91 8.26
C THR A 113 -8.52 -9.71 8.96
N ASN A 114 -7.33 -9.24 8.54
CA ASN A 114 -6.49 -8.32 9.35
C ASN A 114 -5.93 -7.07 8.63
N ASP A 115 -6.63 -6.50 7.65
CA ASP A 115 -6.05 -5.33 6.98
C ASP A 115 -6.08 -4.04 7.71
N ALA A 116 -4.97 -3.32 7.53
CA ALA A 116 -4.82 -1.97 8.00
C ALA A 116 -4.00 -1.17 6.99
N CYS A 117 -4.59 -0.09 6.52
CA CYS A 117 -3.86 0.98 5.86
C CYS A 117 -4.00 2.24 6.73
N MET A 118 -2.89 2.80 7.15
CA MET A 118 -2.85 4.01 7.97
C MET A 118 -2.14 5.12 7.20
N LEU A 119 -2.72 6.32 7.22
CA LEU A 119 -2.06 7.56 6.82
C LEU A 119 -1.97 8.48 8.03
N VAL A 120 -0.75 8.91 8.36
CA VAL A 120 -0.47 9.79 9.49
C VAL A 120 0.11 11.11 8.99
N ALA A 121 -0.51 12.21 9.37
CA ALA A 121 -0.02 13.56 9.14
C ALA A 121 0.53 14.13 10.46
N THR A 122 1.84 14.35 10.52
CA THR A 122 2.50 14.77 11.78
C THR A 122 2.47 16.28 12.00
N GLY A 123 2.20 17.07 10.96
CA GLY A 123 2.17 18.54 11.05
C GLY A 123 3.52 19.21 11.29
N GLN A 124 4.63 18.48 11.19
CA GLN A 124 5.96 18.99 11.50
C GLN A 124 6.51 19.97 10.45
N SER A 125 6.04 19.93 9.19
CA SER A 125 6.45 20.88 8.15
C SER A 125 5.66 22.20 8.23
N HIS A 126 4.33 22.13 8.01
CA HIS A 126 3.43 23.27 8.16
C HIS A 126 1.99 22.80 8.33
N ASN A 127 1.23 23.49 9.19
CA ASN A 127 -0.20 23.23 9.41
C ASN A 127 -1.04 24.11 8.49
N TYR A 128 -1.70 23.48 7.52
CA TYR A 128 -2.65 24.11 6.62
C TYR A 128 -4.07 23.89 7.14
N SER A 129 -4.86 24.96 7.26
CA SER A 129 -6.29 24.85 7.55
C SER A 129 -7.08 24.28 6.36
N SER A 130 -6.60 24.51 5.15
CA SER A 130 -7.07 23.87 3.92
C SER A 130 -6.01 24.05 2.84
N LEU A 131 -5.92 23.09 1.92
CA LEU A 131 -5.11 23.25 0.72
C LEU A 131 -5.93 23.86 -0.41
N GLU A 132 -5.33 24.77 -1.17
CA GLU A 132 -5.91 25.24 -2.42
C GLU A 132 -6.07 24.07 -3.40
N ALA A 133 -7.03 24.15 -4.32
CA ALA A 133 -7.38 23.02 -5.19
C ALA A 133 -6.18 22.44 -5.97
N ALA A 134 -5.29 23.30 -6.47
CA ALA A 134 -4.09 22.90 -7.19
C ALA A 134 -3.04 22.22 -6.28
N GLU A 135 -2.91 22.69 -5.04
CA GLU A 135 -2.00 22.14 -4.04
C GLU A 135 -2.50 20.79 -3.55
N ARG A 136 -3.81 20.69 -3.26
CA ARG A 136 -4.48 19.43 -2.93
C ARG A 136 -4.29 18.41 -4.04
N ALA A 137 -4.47 18.79 -5.31
CA ALA A 137 -4.25 17.89 -6.43
C ALA A 137 -2.79 17.44 -6.56
N THR A 138 -1.85 18.34 -6.27
CA THR A 138 -0.41 18.03 -6.26
C THR A 138 -0.06 17.04 -5.16
N PHE A 139 -0.53 17.29 -3.93
CA PHE A 139 -0.34 16.39 -2.79
C PHE A 139 -0.99 15.04 -3.02
N GLN A 140 -2.28 15.02 -3.43
CA GLN A 140 -3.03 13.80 -3.75
C GLN A 140 -2.29 12.93 -4.76
N ARG A 141 -1.75 13.51 -5.83
CA ARG A 141 -0.99 12.77 -6.84
C ARG A 141 0.26 12.14 -6.24
N ALA A 142 1.04 12.90 -5.48
CA ALA A 142 2.24 12.40 -4.85
C ALA A 142 1.95 11.28 -3.84
N LEU A 143 0.89 11.43 -3.04
CA LEU A 143 0.43 10.42 -2.10
C LEU A 143 -0.01 9.14 -2.84
N THR A 144 -0.84 9.27 -3.87
CA THR A 144 -1.28 8.14 -4.69
C THR A 144 -0.10 7.44 -5.39
N ASP A 145 0.91 8.17 -5.82
CA ASP A 145 2.13 7.58 -6.40
C ASP A 145 2.86 6.71 -5.37
N VAL A 146 3.07 7.20 -4.13
CA VAL A 146 3.68 6.42 -3.04
C VAL A 146 2.86 5.16 -2.75
N PHE A 147 1.55 5.29 -2.65
CA PHE A 147 0.65 4.15 -2.42
C PHE A 147 0.71 3.14 -3.58
N ARG A 148 0.76 3.60 -4.84
CA ARG A 148 0.91 2.72 -6.02
C ARG A 148 2.26 2.02 -6.05
N GLU A 149 3.35 2.71 -5.70
CA GLU A 149 4.67 2.11 -5.59
C GLU A 149 4.69 0.96 -4.58
N LEU A 150 4.10 1.18 -3.39
CA LEU A 150 3.94 0.13 -2.38
C LEU A 150 3.05 -1.02 -2.85
N ALA A 151 1.90 -0.72 -3.48
CA ALA A 151 0.99 -1.74 -4.01
C ALA A 151 1.66 -2.58 -5.12
N MET A 152 2.42 -1.96 -6.01
CA MET A 152 3.20 -2.67 -7.03
C MET A 152 4.33 -3.49 -6.41
N ALA A 153 4.98 -3.00 -5.34
CA ALA A 153 6.00 -3.76 -4.63
C ALA A 153 5.43 -5.04 -3.99
N ILE A 154 4.18 -5.01 -3.52
CA ILE A 154 3.45 -6.21 -3.07
C ILE A 154 3.31 -7.23 -4.21
N ILE A 155 2.80 -6.82 -5.37
CA ILE A 155 2.60 -7.76 -6.50
C ILE A 155 3.92 -8.28 -7.07
N LYS A 156 4.96 -7.45 -7.10
CA LYS A 156 6.31 -7.88 -7.55
C LYS A 156 6.93 -8.91 -6.61
N ASP A 157 6.52 -8.93 -5.36
CA ASP A 157 6.98 -9.85 -4.31
C ASP A 157 5.94 -10.93 -3.98
N ALA A 158 4.96 -11.14 -4.88
CA ALA A 158 3.90 -12.12 -4.67
C ALA A 158 4.48 -13.52 -4.46
N GLU A 159 3.86 -14.32 -3.58
CA GLU A 159 4.29 -15.69 -3.29
C GLU A 159 4.33 -16.53 -4.57
N GLY A 160 5.51 -17.03 -4.94
CA GLY A 160 5.71 -17.80 -6.18
C GLY A 160 5.54 -16.99 -7.48
N GLY A 161 5.37 -15.68 -7.39
CA GLY A 161 5.23 -14.78 -8.54
C GLY A 161 6.54 -14.66 -9.33
N THR A 162 6.44 -14.83 -10.66
CA THR A 162 7.59 -14.69 -11.57
C THR A 162 7.44 -13.52 -12.56
N LYS A 163 6.23 -12.97 -12.67
CA LYS A 163 5.86 -11.90 -13.61
C LYS A 163 4.94 -10.90 -12.91
N PHE A 164 5.11 -9.64 -13.24
CA PHE A 164 4.17 -8.57 -12.91
C PHE A 164 3.28 -8.32 -14.12
N VAL A 165 1.96 -8.38 -13.93
CA VAL A 165 0.97 -8.20 -15.00
C VAL A 165 0.05 -7.03 -14.65
N THR A 166 -0.14 -6.12 -15.60
CA THR A 166 -1.13 -5.04 -15.50
C THR A 166 -2.28 -5.33 -16.43
N VAL A 167 -3.49 -5.41 -15.89
CA VAL A 167 -4.73 -5.47 -16.67
C VAL A 167 -5.29 -4.05 -16.75
N ARG A 168 -5.42 -3.53 -17.97
CA ARG A 168 -6.06 -2.24 -18.23
C ARG A 168 -7.34 -2.45 -19.01
N VAL A 169 -8.44 -2.02 -18.43
CA VAL A 169 -9.76 -2.02 -19.06
C VAL A 169 -10.17 -0.58 -19.29
N GLU A 170 -10.59 -0.27 -20.51
CA GLU A 170 -11.01 1.04 -20.95
C GLU A 170 -12.38 0.93 -21.63
N ASN A 171 -13.10 2.04 -21.73
CA ASN A 171 -14.39 2.14 -22.43
C ASN A 171 -15.52 1.24 -21.86
N GLY A 172 -15.46 0.89 -20.57
CA GLY A 172 -16.65 0.38 -19.87
C GLY A 172 -17.67 1.50 -19.61
N LEU A 173 -18.87 1.11 -19.22
CA LEU A 173 -19.97 1.95 -18.79
C LEU A 173 -19.57 2.88 -17.64
N ASP A 174 -18.86 2.32 -16.66
CA ASP A 174 -18.33 3.03 -15.52
C ASP A 174 -17.05 2.35 -14.97
N GLU A 175 -16.47 2.94 -13.92
CA GLU A 175 -15.27 2.44 -13.28
C GLU A 175 -15.49 1.06 -12.61
N GLN A 176 -16.69 0.80 -12.09
CA GLN A 176 -16.99 -0.46 -11.41
C GLN A 176 -17.05 -1.62 -12.39
N GLU A 177 -17.64 -1.42 -13.58
CA GLU A 177 -17.61 -2.40 -14.65
C GLU A 177 -16.17 -2.66 -15.12
N CYS A 178 -15.39 -1.60 -15.37
CA CYS A 178 -13.99 -1.75 -15.77
C CYS A 178 -13.18 -2.55 -14.74
N LEU A 179 -13.41 -2.27 -13.47
CA LEU A 179 -12.82 -3.02 -12.35
C LEU A 179 -13.23 -4.49 -12.33
N ALA A 180 -14.52 -4.77 -12.48
CA ALA A 180 -15.05 -6.13 -12.45
C ALA A 180 -14.43 -6.99 -13.57
N VAL A 181 -14.32 -6.42 -14.78
CA VAL A 181 -13.64 -7.07 -15.91
C VAL A 181 -12.16 -7.26 -15.60
N ALA A 182 -11.48 -6.24 -15.07
CA ALA A 182 -10.06 -6.33 -14.75
C ALA A 182 -9.76 -7.44 -13.72
N TYR A 183 -10.56 -7.53 -12.66
CA TYR A 183 -10.43 -8.58 -11.65
C TYR A 183 -10.76 -9.96 -12.22
N THR A 184 -11.79 -10.08 -13.06
CA THR A 184 -12.12 -11.36 -13.72
C THR A 184 -10.93 -11.91 -14.52
N ILE A 185 -10.21 -11.04 -15.24
CA ILE A 185 -9.01 -11.42 -15.99
C ILE A 185 -7.85 -11.74 -15.04
N ALA A 186 -7.58 -10.86 -14.06
CA ALA A 186 -6.44 -10.99 -13.15
C ALA A 186 -6.52 -12.21 -12.22
N GLU A 187 -7.73 -12.66 -11.88
CA GLU A 187 -8.00 -13.78 -10.98
C GLU A 187 -8.18 -15.11 -11.72
N SER A 188 -8.31 -15.10 -13.05
CA SER A 188 -8.46 -16.32 -13.85
C SER A 188 -7.21 -17.21 -13.77
N PRO A 189 -7.31 -18.45 -13.26
CA PRO A 189 -6.16 -19.36 -13.22
C PRO A 189 -5.61 -19.68 -14.62
N LEU A 190 -6.48 -19.73 -15.64
CA LEU A 190 -6.06 -19.94 -17.03
C LEU A 190 -5.22 -18.78 -17.55
N VAL A 191 -5.63 -17.54 -17.28
CA VAL A 191 -4.84 -16.34 -17.67
C VAL A 191 -3.51 -16.33 -16.94
N LYS A 192 -3.51 -16.57 -15.62
CA LYS A 192 -2.29 -16.55 -14.80
C LYS A 192 -1.28 -17.61 -15.24
N THR A 193 -1.75 -18.83 -15.56
CA THR A 193 -0.89 -19.92 -16.06
C THR A 193 -0.36 -19.66 -17.46
N ALA A 194 -1.16 -19.07 -18.36
CA ALA A 194 -0.69 -18.63 -19.68
C ALA A 194 0.40 -17.56 -19.57
N MET A 195 0.20 -16.54 -18.72
CA MET A 195 1.19 -15.50 -18.46
C MET A 195 2.48 -16.06 -17.85
N TYR A 196 2.36 -17.03 -16.94
CA TYR A 196 3.51 -17.74 -16.36
C TYR A 196 4.33 -18.47 -17.44
N ALA A 197 3.65 -19.14 -18.37
CA ALA A 197 4.27 -19.84 -19.50
C ALA A 197 4.76 -18.92 -20.63
N ALA A 198 4.59 -17.60 -20.49
CA ALA A 198 4.82 -16.61 -21.55
C ALA A 198 4.03 -16.90 -22.84
N ASP A 199 2.81 -17.44 -22.68
CA ASP A 199 1.87 -17.71 -23.76
C ASP A 199 0.89 -16.54 -23.92
N PRO A 200 0.89 -15.82 -25.07
CA PRO A 200 -0.02 -14.71 -25.33
C PRO A 200 -1.42 -15.21 -25.72
N ASN A 201 -2.04 -16.01 -24.85
CA ASN A 201 -3.35 -16.58 -25.07
C ASN A 201 -4.45 -15.53 -24.83
N TRP A 202 -5.14 -15.16 -25.92
CA TRP A 202 -6.21 -14.15 -25.92
C TRP A 202 -7.62 -14.76 -25.81
N GLY A 203 -7.76 -16.08 -25.91
CA GLY A 203 -9.03 -16.80 -25.84
C GLY A 203 -9.45 -17.09 -24.41
#